data_AF-A0A0C7NX76-F1
#
_entry.id   AF-A0A0C7NX76-F1
#
_cell.length_a   1.000
_cell.length_b   1.000
_cell.length_c   1.000
_cell.angle_alpha   90.00
_cell.angle_beta   90.00
_cell.angle_gamma   90.00
#
_symmetry.space_group_name_H-M   'P 1'
#
loop_
_entity.id
_entity.type
_entity.pdbx_description
1 polymer ?
#
loop_
_entity_poly.entity_id
_entity_poly.type
_entity_poly.pdbx_seq_one_letter_code
_entity_poly.pdbx_strand_id
1 'polypeptide(L)'
;MFFIESSLRKWLKYVFVLMILCISILLIFEIYGKYIVINDFQVQQKKYEAQYNQYIKRVNQQREEFKEFFEFLIENDLYLIEFDYSYSGGIKAKVSSFLEPSTKIVSKYEIIEISKLKINDKYYVVLEISQ
;
A
#
# COMPACT_ATOMS: atom_id res chain seq x y z
N MET A 1 -64.23 49.80 12.46
CA MET A 1 -63.27 48.80 12.97
C MET A 1 -63.25 47.53 12.10
N PHE A 2 -63.21 47.67 10.77
CA PHE A 2 -63.17 46.53 9.82
C PHE A 2 -61.96 46.57 8.86
N PHE A 3 -61.27 47.71 8.76
CA PHE A 3 -60.08 47.86 7.91
C PHE A 3 -58.78 47.34 8.55
N ILE A 4 -58.71 47.31 9.88
CA ILE A 4 -57.53 46.84 10.64
C ILE A 4 -57.37 45.32 10.53
N GLU A 5 -58.46 44.55 10.52
CA GLU A 5 -58.43 43.09 10.41
C GLU A 5 -57.92 42.59 9.04
N SER A 6 -58.19 43.33 7.96
CA SER A 6 -57.79 42.94 6.60
C SER A 6 -56.29 43.15 6.35
N SER A 7 -55.75 44.28 6.81
CA SER A 7 -54.32 44.62 6.65
C SER A 7 -53.43 43.75 7.53
N LEU A 8 -53.85 43.49 8.78
CA LEU A 8 -53.12 42.60 9.70
C LEU A 8 -53.05 41.16 9.16
N ARG A 9 -54.15 40.65 8.60
CA ARG A 9 -54.20 39.31 7.99
C ARG A 9 -53.26 39.18 6.80
N LYS A 10 -53.18 40.20 5.94
CA LYS A 10 -52.23 40.22 4.81
C LYS A 10 -50.79 40.22 5.29
N TRP A 11 -50.47 41.05 6.30
CA TRP A 11 -49.13 41.12 6.88
C TRP A 11 -48.71 39.78 7.52
N LEU A 12 -49.59 39.18 8.32
CA LEU A 12 -49.37 37.85 8.90
C LEU A 12 -49.12 36.80 7.81
N LYS A 13 -49.90 36.82 6.71
CA LYS A 13 -49.68 35.90 5.58
C LYS A 13 -48.28 36.06 4.97
N TYR A 14 -47.80 37.28 4.79
CA TYR A 14 -46.43 37.52 4.30
C TYR A 14 -45.36 37.03 5.27
N VAL A 15 -45.55 37.26 6.58
CA VAL A 15 -44.64 36.76 7.63
C VAL A 15 -44.60 35.23 7.64
N PHE A 16 -45.74 34.55 7.54
CA PHE A 16 -45.79 33.09 7.46
C PHE A 16 -45.08 32.56 6.21
N VAL A 17 -45.30 33.18 5.04
CA VAL A 17 -44.60 32.80 3.80
C VAL A 17 -43.10 32.99 3.95
N LEU A 18 -42.65 34.10 4.54
CA LEU A 18 -41.24 34.36 4.79
C LEU A 18 -40.64 33.31 5.74
N MET A 19 -41.36 32.95 6.80
CA MET A 19 -40.93 31.93 7.76
C MET A 19 -40.79 30.55 7.09
N ILE A 20 -41.73 30.16 6.24
CA ILE A 20 -41.66 28.93 5.47
C ILE A 20 -40.43 28.94 4.55
N LEU A 21 -40.15 30.06 3.88
CA LEU A 21 -38.96 30.21 3.05
C LEU A 21 -37.66 30.09 3.87
N CYS A 22 -37.57 30.76 5.02
CA CYS A 22 -36.42 30.65 5.91
C CYS A 22 -36.20 29.21 6.38
N ILE A 23 -37.26 28.51 6.80
CA ILE A 23 -37.17 27.11 7.23
C ILE A 23 -36.72 26.22 6.08
N SER A 24 -37.25 26.43 4.87
CA SER A 24 -36.89 25.66 3.68
C SER A 24 -35.41 25.83 3.35
N ILE A 25 -34.89 27.05 3.42
CA ILE A 25 -33.47 27.36 3.21
C ILE A 25 -32.60 26.67 4.26
N LEU A 26 -32.97 26.73 5.54
CA LEU A 26 -32.24 26.07 6.62
C LEU A 26 -32.19 24.54 6.42
N LEU A 27 -33.30 23.93 6.03
CA LEU A 27 -33.36 22.49 5.74
C LEU A 27 -32.46 22.10 4.56
N ILE A 28 -32.42 22.92 3.50
CA ILE A 28 -31.53 22.70 2.36
C ILE A 28 -30.07 22.75 2.82
N PHE A 29 -29.70 23.75 3.63
CA PHE A 29 -28.34 23.85 4.17
C PHE A 29 -27.98 22.65 5.06
N GLU A 30 -28.89 22.19 5.91
CA GLU A 30 -28.65 21.05 6.78
C GLU A 30 -28.47 19.74 5.98
N ILE A 31 -29.34 19.50 4.99
CA ILE A 31 -29.25 18.33 4.12
C ILE A 31 -27.95 18.37 3.30
N TYR A 32 -27.61 19.53 2.74
CA TYR A 32 -26.39 19.69 1.95
C TYR A 32 -25.13 19.51 2.80
N GLY A 33 -25.13 20.04 4.03
CA GLY A 33 -24.05 19.81 5.00
C GLY A 33 -23.85 18.34 5.32
N LYS A 34 -24.93 17.59 5.58
CA LYS A 34 -24.87 16.14 5.82
C LYS A 34 -24.36 15.37 4.58
N TYR A 35 -24.81 15.77 3.39
CA TYR A 35 -24.36 15.17 2.13
C TYR A 35 -22.85 15.33 1.92
N ILE A 36 -22.30 16.53 2.16
CA ILE A 36 -20.85 16.78 2.05
C ILE A 36 -20.07 15.86 2.98
N VAL A 37 -20.49 15.74 4.24
CA VAL A 37 -19.80 14.90 5.24
C VAL A 37 -19.80 13.43 4.83
N ILE A 38 -20.95 12.92 4.37
CA ILE A 38 -21.07 11.53 3.89
C ILE A 38 -20.18 11.30 2.66
N ASN A 39 -20.19 12.23 1.70
CA ASN A 39 -19.38 12.12 0.51
C ASN A 39 -17.88 12.15 0.83
N ASP A 40 -17.45 13.06 1.72
CA ASP A 40 -16.05 13.12 2.16
C ASP A 40 -15.62 11.82 2.86
N PHE A 41 -16.46 11.29 3.75
CA PHE A 41 -16.21 9.99 4.39
C PHE A 41 -16.05 8.86 3.37
N GLN A 42 -16.92 8.79 2.35
CA GLN A 42 -16.81 7.79 1.28
C GLN A 42 -15.54 7.95 0.44
N VAL A 43 -15.13 9.18 0.14
CA VAL A 43 -13.89 9.46 -0.60
C VAL A 43 -12.67 9.03 0.23
N GLN A 44 -12.65 9.37 1.52
CA GLN A 44 -11.59 8.95 2.42
C GLN A 44 -11.53 7.43 2.55
N GLN A 45 -12.68 6.77 2.72
CA GLN A 45 -12.75 5.31 2.78
C GLN A 45 -12.17 4.65 1.52
N LYS A 46 -12.55 5.11 0.33
CA LYS A 46 -11.99 4.61 -0.94
C LYS A 46 -10.47 4.82 -1.02
N LYS A 47 -9.97 5.95 -0.53
CA LYS A 47 -8.53 6.22 -0.48
C LYS A 47 -7.81 5.25 0.46
N TYR A 48 -8.37 4.99 1.63
CA TYR A 48 -7.82 4.00 2.57
C TYR A 48 -7.85 2.59 2.00
N GLU A 49 -8.95 2.17 1.39
CA GLU A 49 -9.06 0.87 0.71
C GLU A 49 -8.02 0.72 -0.40
N ALA A 50 -7.82 1.76 -1.22
CA ALA A 50 -6.80 1.75 -2.25
C ALA A 50 -5.38 1.62 -1.68
N GLN A 51 -5.06 2.37 -0.60
CA GLN A 51 -3.77 2.28 0.08
C GLN A 51 -3.54 0.89 0.68
N TYR A 52 -4.55 0.32 1.33
CA TYR A 52 -4.50 -1.02 1.90
C TYR A 52 -4.29 -2.09 0.83
N ASN A 53 -5.05 -2.03 -0.27
CA ASN A 53 -4.90 -2.97 -1.38
C ASN A 53 -3.51 -2.88 -2.03
N GLN A 54 -2.95 -1.67 -2.15
CA GLN A 54 -1.57 -1.49 -2.61
C GLN A 54 -0.57 -2.11 -1.63
N TYR A 55 -0.76 -1.93 -0.33
CA TYR A 55 0.08 -2.55 0.69
C TYR A 55 0.05 -4.08 0.60
N ILE A 56 -1.13 -4.69 0.55
CA ILE A 56 -1.28 -6.15 0.42
C ILE A 56 -0.63 -6.65 -0.87
N LYS A 57 -0.83 -5.96 -2.00
CA LYS A 57 -0.17 -6.30 -3.26
C LYS A 57 1.35 -6.30 -3.12
N ARG A 58 1.93 -5.27 -2.48
CA ARG A 58 3.37 -5.18 -2.23
C ARG A 58 3.87 -6.33 -1.36
N VAL A 59 3.18 -6.62 -0.25
CA VAL A 59 3.57 -7.72 0.65
C VAL A 59 3.54 -9.07 -0.07
N ASN A 60 2.52 -9.32 -0.90
CA ASN A 60 2.45 -10.56 -1.68
C ASN A 60 3.59 -10.66 -2.69
N GLN A 61 3.92 -9.57 -3.38
CA GLN A 61 5.05 -9.54 -4.30
C GLN A 61 6.38 -9.85 -3.58
N GLN A 62 6.60 -9.25 -2.40
CA GLN A 62 7.81 -9.52 -1.60
C GLN A 62 7.91 -10.99 -1.17
N ARG A 63 6.78 -11.61 -0.83
CA ARG A 63 6.75 -13.04 -0.46
C ARG A 63 7.12 -13.94 -1.64
N GLU A 64 6.62 -13.63 -2.83
CA GLU A 64 7.00 -14.37 -4.04
C GLU A 64 8.49 -14.14 -4.37
N GLU A 65 9.00 -12.91 -4.28
CA GLU A 65 10.43 -12.60 -4.48
C GLU A 65 11.32 -13.40 -3.51
N PHE A 66 10.96 -13.46 -2.22
CA PHE A 66 11.69 -14.28 -1.25
C PHE A 66 11.61 -15.77 -1.56
N LYS A 67 10.42 -16.26 -1.91
CA LYS A 67 10.22 -17.65 -2.25
C LYS A 67 11.11 -18.05 -3.42
N GLU A 68 11.09 -17.28 -4.51
CA GLU A 68 11.96 -17.50 -5.68
C GLU A 68 13.44 -17.46 -5.32
N PHE A 69 13.86 -16.55 -4.43
CA PHE A 69 15.25 -16.47 -3.99
C PHE A 69 15.67 -17.69 -3.17
N PHE A 70 14.85 -18.13 -2.21
CA PHE A 70 15.17 -19.31 -1.41
C PHE A 70 15.10 -20.60 -2.24
N GLU A 71 14.18 -20.71 -3.20
CA GLU A 71 14.16 -21.80 -4.18
C GLU A 71 15.46 -21.82 -4.99
N PHE A 72 15.92 -20.67 -5.48
CA PHE A 72 17.22 -20.55 -6.16
C PHE A 72 18.39 -21.02 -5.27
N LEU A 73 18.42 -20.67 -3.98
CA LEU A 73 19.46 -21.13 -3.07
C LEU A 73 19.45 -22.65 -2.90
N ILE A 74 18.26 -23.24 -2.74
CA ILE A 74 18.08 -24.68 -2.57
C ILE A 74 18.51 -25.43 -3.84
N GLU A 75 18.09 -24.98 -5.02
CA GLU A 75 18.41 -25.61 -6.30
C GLU A 75 19.91 -25.60 -6.63
N ASN A 76 20.67 -24.67 -6.04
CA ASN A 76 22.11 -24.50 -6.29
C ASN A 76 22.98 -24.95 -5.09
N ASP A 77 22.41 -25.65 -4.11
CA ASP A 77 23.11 -26.09 -2.89
C ASP A 77 23.89 -24.95 -2.20
N LEU A 78 23.24 -23.78 -2.09
CA LEU A 78 23.78 -22.57 -1.47
C LEU A 78 23.27 -22.45 -0.03
N TYR A 79 24.19 -22.40 0.93
CA TYR A 79 23.89 -22.29 2.34
C TYR A 79 23.92 -20.83 2.78
N LEU A 80 22.80 -20.36 3.35
CA LEU A 80 22.67 -18.98 3.80
C LEU A 80 23.56 -18.69 5.03
N ILE A 81 24.36 -17.62 4.96
CA ILE A 81 25.15 -17.10 6.08
C ILE A 81 24.50 -15.84 6.63
N GLU A 82 24.20 -14.89 5.75
CA GLU A 82 23.60 -13.59 6.08
C GLU A 82 22.54 -13.26 5.03
N PHE A 83 21.43 -12.69 5.47
CA PHE A 83 20.34 -12.26 4.60
C PHE A 83 19.87 -10.88 5.03
N ASP A 84 19.84 -9.97 4.09
CA ASP A 84 19.30 -8.63 4.22
C ASP A 84 18.31 -8.38 3.07
N TYR A 85 17.27 -7.61 3.38
CA TYR A 85 16.30 -7.18 2.41
C TYR A 85 15.90 -5.73 2.67
N SER A 86 15.97 -4.93 1.62
CA SER A 86 15.43 -3.57 1.64
C SER A 86 14.51 -3.36 0.45
N TYR A 87 13.37 -2.70 0.67
CA TYR A 87 12.41 -2.45 -0.41
C TYR A 87 13.02 -1.68 -1.59
N SER A 88 13.95 -0.76 -1.33
CA SER A 88 14.62 0.03 -2.36
C SER A 88 15.87 -0.64 -2.96
N GLY A 89 16.49 -1.57 -2.23
CA GLY A 89 17.77 -2.17 -2.58
C GLY A 89 17.73 -3.67 -2.86
N GLY A 90 16.53 -4.27 -2.88
CA GLY A 90 16.32 -5.67 -3.20
C GLY A 90 16.87 -6.63 -2.15
N ILE A 91 17.05 -7.87 -2.59
CA ILE A 91 17.65 -8.94 -1.80
C ILE A 91 19.18 -8.80 -1.82
N LYS A 92 19.79 -8.94 -0.64
CA LYS A 92 21.24 -9.10 -0.48
C LYS A 92 21.52 -10.26 0.45
N ALA A 93 22.38 -11.18 0.04
CA ALA A 93 22.71 -12.34 0.85
C ALA A 93 24.18 -12.68 0.74
N LYS A 94 24.74 -13.19 1.83
CA LYS A 94 26.01 -13.93 1.79
C LYS A 94 25.71 -15.40 1.96
N VAL A 95 26.25 -16.21 1.08
CA VAL A 95 26.03 -17.65 1.05
C VAL A 95 27.36 -18.38 0.95
N SER A 96 27.38 -19.63 1.42
CA SER A 96 28.49 -20.54 1.17
C SER A 96 28.06 -21.72 0.34
N SER A 97 29.02 -22.30 -0.40
CA SER A 97 28.80 -23.57 -1.10
C SER A 97 30.12 -24.28 -1.37
N PHE A 98 30.03 -25.54 -1.76
CA PHE A 98 31.14 -26.35 -2.24
C PHE A 98 31.04 -26.54 -3.74
N LEU A 99 31.87 -25.82 -4.50
CA LEU A 99 31.86 -25.87 -5.95
C LEU A 99 33.03 -26.68 -6.49
N GLU A 100 32.78 -27.40 -7.59
CA GLU A 100 33.84 -27.98 -8.40
C GLU A 100 34.51 -26.90 -9.28
N PRO A 101 35.75 -27.12 -9.76
CA PRO A 101 36.49 -26.10 -10.49
C PRO A 101 35.79 -25.57 -11.76
N SER A 102 34.91 -26.38 -12.36
CA SER A 102 34.20 -26.10 -13.61
C SER A 102 32.74 -25.68 -13.42
N THR A 103 32.23 -25.67 -12.18
CA THR A 103 30.82 -25.32 -11.93
C THR A 103 30.58 -23.84 -12.18
N LYS A 104 29.64 -23.53 -13.07
CA LYS A 104 29.12 -22.18 -13.28
C LYS A 104 27.69 -22.12 -12.78
N ILE A 105 27.42 -21.22 -11.83
CA ILE A 105 26.07 -20.92 -11.37
C ILE A 105 25.43 -19.99 -12.40
N VAL A 106 24.36 -20.44 -13.05
CA VAL A 106 23.55 -19.59 -13.93
C VAL A 106 22.49 -18.93 -13.07
N SER A 107 22.52 -17.60 -13.00
CA SER A 107 21.63 -16.84 -12.11
C SER A 107 21.12 -15.56 -12.77
N LYS A 108 19.90 -15.15 -12.36
CA LYS A 108 19.38 -13.81 -12.63
C LYS A 108 19.93 -12.76 -11.66
N TYR A 109 20.54 -13.21 -10.56
CA TYR A 109 21.13 -12.38 -9.52
C TYR A 109 22.60 -12.08 -9.87
N GLU A 110 23.07 -10.92 -9.42
CA GLU A 110 24.49 -10.61 -9.41
C GLU A 110 25.17 -11.44 -8.32
N ILE A 111 26.26 -12.16 -8.69
CA ILE A 111 27.00 -13.03 -7.78
C ILE A 111 28.46 -12.59 -7.78
N ILE A 112 28.96 -12.22 -6.60
CA ILE A 112 30.34 -11.81 -6.37
C ILE A 112 31.01 -12.84 -5.45
N GLU A 113 32.15 -13.39 -5.88
CA GLU A 113 32.96 -14.26 -5.01
C GLU A 113 33.70 -13.40 -3.96
N ILE A 114 33.41 -13.62 -2.68
CA ILE A 114 34.07 -12.93 -1.56
C ILE A 114 35.33 -13.70 -1.14
N SER A 115 35.22 -15.02 -1.08
CA SER A 115 36.30 -15.89 -0.61
C SER A 115 36.22 -17.25 -1.27
N LYS A 116 37.40 -17.86 -1.46
CA LYS A 116 37.56 -19.19 -2.03
C LYS A 116 38.70 -19.92 -1.36
N LEU A 117 38.40 -21.08 -0.82
CA LEU A 117 39.35 -21.96 -0.15
C LEU A 117 39.31 -23.34 -0.80
N LYS A 118 40.46 -23.85 -1.25
CA LYS A 118 40.55 -25.22 -1.76
C LYS A 118 40.48 -26.20 -0.58
N ILE A 119 39.52 -27.12 -0.62
CA ILE A 119 39.38 -28.22 0.35
C ILE A 119 39.30 -29.52 -0.45
N ASN A 120 40.40 -30.28 -0.41
CA ASN A 120 40.59 -31.49 -1.24
C ASN A 120 40.39 -31.17 -2.73
N ASP A 121 39.44 -31.86 -3.37
CA ASP A 121 39.12 -31.72 -4.80
C ASP A 121 38.04 -30.66 -5.08
N LYS A 122 37.49 -30.02 -4.03
CA LYS A 122 36.44 -28.99 -4.14
C LYS A 122 36.94 -27.63 -3.64
N TYR A 123 36.19 -26.59 -3.97
CA TYR A 123 36.39 -25.26 -3.43
C TYR A 123 35.22 -24.91 -2.51
N TYR A 124 35.53 -24.60 -1.26
CA TYR A 124 34.60 -23.90 -0.39
C TYR A 124 34.61 -22.43 -0.81
N VAL A 125 33.47 -21.91 -1.24
CA VAL A 125 33.31 -20.52 -1.67
C VAL A 125 32.33 -19.82 -0.75
N VAL A 126 32.59 -18.53 -0.52
CA VAL A 126 31.64 -17.59 0.05
C VAL A 126 31.29 -16.59 -1.04
N LEU A 127 30.01 -16.45 -1.33
CA LEU A 127 29.46 -15.61 -2.39
C LEU A 127 28.59 -14.53 -1.78
N GLU A 128 28.65 -13.32 -2.32
CA GLU A 128 27.65 -12.28 -2.13
C GLU A 128 26.68 -12.34 -3.31
N ILE A 129 25.38 -12.33 -3.02
CA ILE A 129 24.32 -12.36 -4.00
C ILE A 129 23.48 -11.10 -3.81
N SER A 130 23.32 -10.33 -4.88
CA SER A 130 22.45 -9.16 -4.94
C SER A 130 21.48 -9.25 -6.11
N GLN A 131 20.28 -8.69 -5.90
CA GLN A 131 19.28 -8.53 -6.95
C GLN A 131 19.52 -7.26 -7.78
#